data_AF-A0A4U0SK27-F1
#
_entry.id   AF-A0A4U0SK27-F1
#
_cell.length_a   1.000
_cell.length_b   1.000
_cell.length_c   1.000
_cell.angle_alpha   90.00
_cell.angle_beta   90.00
_cell.angle_gamma   90.00
#
_symmetry.space_group_name_H-M   'P 1'
#
loop_
_entity.id
_entity.type
_entity.pdbx_description
1 polymer ?
#
loop_
_entity_poly.entity_id
_entity_poly.type
_entity_poly.pdbx_seq_one_letter_code
_entity_poly.pdbx_strand_id
1 'polypeptide(L)'
;MRRRLAEAGLEISTGKMSALWTGTPTTVRLDDLDIICLVLQCTTADLLVHEPEVAAARRPQVEPQAATGSASVVPRLGRGRTLPPI
;
A
#
# COMPACT_ATOMS: atom_id res chain seq x y z
N MET A 1 -9.11 -25.42 -5.03
CA MET A 1 -8.26 -24.75 -4.03
C MET A 1 -9.05 -24.05 -2.93
N ARG A 2 -9.98 -23.15 -3.26
CA ARG A 2 -10.75 -22.35 -2.28
C ARG A 2 -11.34 -23.15 -1.10
N ARG A 3 -11.91 -24.33 -1.39
CA ARG A 3 -12.43 -25.24 -0.36
C ARG A 3 -11.35 -25.73 0.62
N ARG A 4 -10.16 -26.11 0.13
CA ARG A 4 -9.05 -26.59 0.99
C ARG A 4 -8.52 -25.48 1.91
N LEU A 5 -8.49 -24.25 1.42
CA LEU A 5 -8.09 -23.09 2.21
C LEU A 5 -9.14 -22.78 3.29
N ALA A 6 -10.43 -22.85 2.95
CA ALA A 6 -11.53 -22.69 3.90
C ALA A 6 -11.51 -23.76 5.00
N GLU A 7 -11.26 -25.02 4.64
CA GLU A 7 -11.08 -26.13 5.60
C GLU A 7 -9.92 -25.88 6.57
N ALA A 8 -8.87 -25.17 6.13
CA ALA A 8 -7.74 -24.76 6.95
C ALA A 8 -7.94 -23.42 7.69
N GLY A 9 -9.15 -22.83 7.64
CA GLY A 9 -9.50 -21.59 8.35
C GLY A 9 -9.32 -20.31 7.55
N LEU A 10 -9.00 -20.39 6.26
CA LEU A 10 -8.78 -19.23 5.38
C LEU A 10 -9.89 -19.07 4.32
N GLU A 11 -10.87 -18.24 4.63
CA GLU A 11 -11.96 -17.88 3.71
C GLU A 11 -11.54 -16.75 2.75
N ILE A 12 -11.20 -17.14 1.52
CA ILE A 12 -10.78 -16.22 0.45
C ILE A 12 -11.89 -16.03 -0.57
N SER A 13 -12.22 -14.77 -0.88
CA SER A 13 -13.16 -14.43 -1.97
C SER A 13 -12.60 -14.78 -3.35
N THR A 14 -13.46 -14.92 -4.35
CA THR A 14 -13.05 -15.21 -5.74
C THR A 14 -12.08 -14.17 -6.29
N GLY A 15 -12.28 -12.88 -5.98
CA GLY A 15 -11.39 -11.80 -6.40
C GLY A 15 -10.00 -11.89 -5.78
N LYS A 16 -9.92 -12.17 -4.47
CA LYS A 16 -8.63 -12.38 -3.78
C LYS A 16 -7.91 -13.63 -4.31
N MET A 17 -8.65 -14.71 -4.60
CA MET A 17 -8.10 -15.91 -5.23
C MET A 17 -7.54 -15.62 -6.63
N SER A 18 -8.28 -14.86 -7.44
CA SER A 18 -7.79 -14.48 -8.78
C SER A 18 -6.52 -13.65 -8.69
N ALA A 19 -6.48 -12.64 -7.80
CA ALA A 19 -5.33 -11.77 -7.64
C ALA A 19 -4.08 -12.51 -7.15
N LEU A 20 -4.25 -13.50 -6.26
CA LEU A 20 -3.16 -14.38 -5.83
C LEU A 20 -2.63 -15.24 -7.00
N TRP A 21 -3.53 -15.78 -7.83
CA TRP A 21 -3.13 -16.61 -8.97
C TRP A 21 -2.46 -15.82 -10.09
N THR A 22 -2.81 -14.54 -10.25
CA THR A 22 -2.14 -13.62 -11.18
C THR A 22 -0.87 -13.00 -10.60
N GLY A 23 -0.50 -13.30 -9.36
CA GLY A 23 0.69 -12.76 -8.70
C GLY A 23 0.60 -11.27 -8.35
N THR A 24 -0.60 -10.68 -8.36
CA THR A 24 -0.83 -9.26 -8.11
C THR A 24 -1.82 -9.03 -6.96
N PRO A 25 -1.65 -9.66 -5.79
CA PRO A 25 -2.50 -9.35 -4.65
C PRO A 25 -2.25 -7.91 -4.17
N THR A 26 -3.32 -7.19 -3.85
CA THR A 26 -3.22 -5.82 -3.32
C THR A 26 -2.64 -5.81 -1.91
N THR A 27 -3.11 -6.72 -1.07
CA THR A 27 -2.62 -6.95 0.29
C THR A 27 -2.78 -8.43 0.65
N VAL A 28 -1.83 -8.98 1.41
CA VAL A 28 -1.90 -10.34 1.98
C VAL A 28 -1.33 -10.28 3.40
N ARG A 29 -1.98 -10.94 4.35
CA ARG A 29 -1.45 -11.05 5.72
C ARG A 29 -0.43 -12.18 5.79
N LEU A 30 0.57 -12.05 6.65
CA LEU A 30 1.56 -13.11 6.87
C LEU A 30 0.90 -14.39 7.42
N ASP A 31 -0.06 -14.26 8.35
CA ASP A 31 -0.83 -15.40 8.87
C ASP A 31 -1.57 -16.17 7.75
N ASP A 32 -2.10 -15.44 6.76
CA ASP A 32 -2.80 -16.05 5.61
C ASP A 32 -1.81 -16.79 4.70
N LEU A 33 -0.59 -16.26 4.52
CA LEU A 33 0.48 -16.94 3.77
C LEU A 33 0.88 -18.24 4.45
N ASP A 34 0.94 -18.28 5.79
CA ASP A 34 1.27 -19.51 6.51
C ASP A 34 0.22 -20.61 6.31
N ILE A 35 -1.07 -20.25 6.31
CA ILE A 35 -2.15 -21.22 6.00
C ILE A 35 -2.10 -21.66 4.53
N ILE A 36 -1.81 -20.74 3.60
CA ILE A 36 -1.63 -21.07 2.19
C ILE A 36 -0.46 -22.06 2.03
N CYS A 37 0.67 -21.79 2.70
CA CYS A 37 1.85 -22.64 2.72
C CYS A 37 1.56 -24.02 3.31
N LEU A 38 0.80 -24.09 4.40
CA LEU A 38 0.35 -25.34 5.01
C LEU A 38 -0.43 -26.21 4.01
N VAL A 39 -1.33 -25.60 3.23
CA VAL A 39 -2.14 -26.32 2.23
C VAL A 39 -1.35 -26.67 0.97
N LEU A 40 -0.38 -25.84 0.57
CA LEU A 40 0.46 -26.02 -0.63
C LEU A 40 1.74 -26.84 -0.38
N GLN A 41 2.07 -27.14 0.88
CA GLN A 41 3.31 -27.80 1.28
C GLN A 41 4.57 -27.01 0.86
N CYS A 42 4.54 -25.69 1.06
CA CYS A 42 5.68 -24.80 0.84
C CYS A 42 5.98 -23.96 2.08
N THR A 43 6.96 -23.06 1.98
CA THR A 43 7.28 -22.07 2.99
C THR A 43 6.97 -20.66 2.48
N THR A 44 6.84 -19.70 3.39
CA THR A 44 6.59 -18.30 3.04
C THR A 44 7.74 -17.71 2.22
N ALA A 45 8.97 -18.21 2.39
CA ALA A 45 10.13 -17.84 1.59
C ALA A 45 10.03 -18.31 0.12
N ASP A 46 9.26 -19.37 -0.17
CA ASP A 46 9.04 -19.84 -1.53
C ASP A 46 8.06 -18.94 -2.31
N LEU A 47 7.27 -18.12 -1.61
CA LEU A 47 6.27 -17.20 -2.18
C LEU A 47 6.74 -15.75 -2.22
N LEU A 48 7.58 -15.32 -1.27
CA LEU A 48 8.02 -13.94 -1.13
C LEU A 48 9.44 -13.75 -1.71
N VAL A 49 9.50 -13.33 -2.98
CA VAL A 49 10.75 -12.93 -3.63
C VAL A 49 11.00 -11.44 -3.42
N HIS A 50 12.20 -11.08 -2.96
CA HIS A 50 12.59 -9.69 -2.81
C HIS A 50 13.01 -9.11 -4.17
N GLU A 51 12.21 -8.19 -4.72
CA GLU A 51 12.47 -7.49 -5.98
C GLU A 51 12.79 -6.00 -5.71
N PRO A 52 14.06 -5.65 -5.44
CA PRO A 52 14.44 -4.32 -4.99
C PRO A 52 14.22 -3.25 -6.07
N GLU A 53 14.39 -3.58 -7.36
CA GLU A 53 14.12 -2.67 -8.47
C GLU A 53 12.63 -2.31 -8.60
N VAL A 54 11.74 -3.28 -8.39
CA VAL A 54 10.28 -3.06 -8.41
C VAL A 54 9.88 -2.18 -7.21
N ALA A 55 10.48 -2.41 -6.05
CA ALA A 55 10.27 -1.57 -4.87
C ALA A 55 10.79 -0.14 -5.09
N ALA A 56 11.98 0.01 -5.69
CA ALA A 56 12.58 1.30 -6.00
C ALA A 56 11.73 2.10 -7.01
N ALA A 57 11.15 1.44 -8.02
CA ALA A 57 10.29 2.08 -9.01
C ALA A 57 8.99 2.65 -8.41
N ARG A 58 8.51 2.13 -7.27
CA ARG A 58 7.33 2.68 -6.55
C ARG A 58 7.65 3.91 -5.71
N ARG A 59 8.93 4.21 -5.46
CA ARG A 59 9.31 5.38 -4.67
C ARG A 59 8.86 6.64 -5.43
N PRO A 60 8.09 7.55 -4.81
CA PRO A 60 7.74 8.82 -5.44
C PRO A 60 9.03 9.51 -5.87
N GLN A 61 9.14 9.82 -7.16
CA GLN A 61 10.26 10.63 -7.61
C GLN A 61 10.02 12.03 -7.07
N VAL A 62 10.87 12.46 -6.14
CA VAL A 62 10.99 13.87 -5.80
C VAL A 62 11.61 14.49 -7.04
N GLU A 63 10.78 14.96 -7.97
CA GLU A 63 11.26 15.93 -8.93
C GLU A 63 11.91 17.05 -8.12
N PRO A 64 13.16 17.44 -8.40
CA PRO A 64 13.69 18.66 -7.82
C PRO A 64 12.74 19.76 -8.28
N GLN A 65 11.84 20.18 -7.38
CA GLN A 65 11.09 21.41 -7.54
C GLN A 65 12.16 22.47 -7.74
N ALA A 66 12.33 22.90 -8.99
CA ALA A 66 13.00 24.15 -9.26
C ALA A 66 12.32 25.15 -8.33
N ALA A 67 13.09 25.78 -7.45
CA ALA A 67 12.59 26.82 -6.57
C ALA A 67 12.18 28.00 -7.46
N THR A 68 11.00 27.90 -8.10
CA THR A 68 10.27 29.06 -8.58
C THR A 68 9.90 29.79 -7.31
N GLY A 69 10.72 30.78 -6.95
CA GLY A 69 10.61 31.52 -5.71
C GLY A 69 9.15 31.80 -5.43
N SER A 70 8.62 31.17 -4.38
CA SER A 70 7.28 31.47 -3.91
C SER A 70 7.30 32.96 -3.61
N ALA A 71 6.59 33.76 -4.41
CA ALA A 71 6.32 35.13 -4.04
C ALA A 71 5.65 35.04 -2.67
N SER A 72 6.39 35.38 -1.62
CA SER A 72 5.87 35.34 -0.26
C SER A 72 4.61 36.19 -0.28
N VAL A 73 3.45 35.58 -0.08
CA VAL A 73 2.21 36.33 0.06
C VAL A 73 2.37 37.12 1.34
N VAL A 74 2.75 38.39 1.22
CA VAL A 74 2.80 39.31 2.35
C VAL A 74 1.37 39.77 2.55
N PRO A 75 0.66 39.32 3.61
CA PRO A 75 -0.68 39.83 3.88
C PRO A 75 -0.55 41.33 4.15
N ARG A 76 -1.23 42.15 3.34
CA ARG A 76 -1.42 43.57 3.67
C ARG A 76 -2.33 43.62 4.89
N LEU A 77 -1.72 43.78 6.06
CA LEU A 77 -2.43 44.12 7.29
C LEU A 77 -3.06 45.52 7.11
N GLY A 78 -4.26 45.55 6.57
CA GLY A 78 -5.10 46.73 6.59
C GLY A 78 -5.30 47.18 8.04
N ARG A 79 -5.24 48.49 8.30
CA ARG A 79 -5.45 49.10 9.62
C ARG A 79 -6.93 49.02 10.05
N GLY A 80 -7.48 47.83 10.12
CA GLY A 80 -8.86 47.55 10.53
C GLY A 80 -8.87 46.22 11.27
N ARG A 81 -8.44 46.23 12.54
CA ARG A 81 -8.63 45.09 13.44
C ARG A 81 -10.12 45.06 13.78
N THR A 82 -10.90 44.19 13.16
CA THR A 82 -12.18 43.76 13.75
C THR A 82 -11.89 42.63 14.72
N LEU A 83 -12.34 42.78 15.96
CA LEU A 83 -12.25 41.73 16.97
C LEU A 83 -13.17 40.56 16.55
N PRO A 84 -12.76 39.30 16.79
CA PRO A 84 -13.63 38.16 16.57
C PRO A 84 -14.83 38.22 17.52
N PRO A 85 -16.01 37.71 17.11
CA PRO A 85 -17.21 37.72 17.94
C PRO A 85 -17.01 36.83 19.18
N ILE A 86 -17.57 37.29 20.30
CA ILE A 86 -17.66 36.57 21.59
C ILE A 86 -18.62 35.38 21.51
#